data_AF-A0A954ZLH4-F1
#
_entry.id   AF-A0A954ZLH4-F1
#
_cell.length_a   1.000
_cell.length_b   1.000
_cell.length_c   1.000
_cell.angle_alpha   90.00
_cell.angle_beta   90.00
_cell.angle_gamma   90.00
#
_symmetry.space_group_name_H-M   'P 1'
#
loop_
_entity.id
_entity.type
_entity.pdbx_description
1 polymer ?
#
loop_
_entity_poly.entity_id
_entity_poly.type
_entity_poly.pdbx_seq_one_letter_code
_entity_poly.pdbx_strand_id
1 'polypeptide(L)'
;MTITDDQRTRTCHACGNNVSQSGKFCNQCGASLVEPCPTCGQDILAGSRHCAHCGVAVQEQLAQSRKNLEAACTAASQLLLEQQFERARLTLGAVAILNHPQLEKINHRFRQLRRAVDEERERAEKQRDQVLVDAGQLLDSGEFKQALDMLISVPPEVRDDDIAELMCRAQEKLGECYRLRDEIKEAVKSQQLDNLLERVLKFLKLKPADAGAQQLAMQLSQRNAAQAKELMKRHEYAAARELLDAIPRFAESEPIESLSQELREYEFLSSYLATAPYFDNVIVLALDRLRRTAAKHPELPGWLERAKQIQAESAREGGVQTLAWSPPRRNRRGPRSIGSVHDGCFVHRWGRSRWTRSSPKLVPACML
;
A
#
# COMPACT_ATOMS: atom_id res chain seq x y z
N MET A 1 69.85 -62.12 24.80
CA MET A 1 69.12 -62.27 23.53
C MET A 1 67.99 -61.27 23.54
N THR A 2 68.18 -60.12 22.92
CA THR A 2 67.15 -59.09 22.75
C THR A 2 66.18 -59.57 21.66
N ILE A 3 64.93 -59.85 22.04
CA ILE A 3 63.86 -60.05 21.07
C ILE A 3 63.71 -58.72 20.33
N THR A 4 64.11 -58.68 19.06
CA THR A 4 63.83 -57.56 18.17
C THR A 4 62.31 -57.39 18.08
N ASP A 5 61.81 -56.17 18.26
CA ASP A 5 60.38 -55.77 18.24
C ASP A 5 59.66 -56.09 16.90
N ASP A 6 60.41 -56.63 15.92
CA ASP A 6 60.01 -56.99 14.56
C ASP A 6 59.18 -58.31 14.47
N GLN A 7 59.00 -59.05 15.56
CA GLN A 7 58.20 -60.31 15.55
C GLN A 7 56.76 -60.16 16.06
N ARG A 8 56.34 -58.98 16.49
CA ARG A 8 54.95 -58.77 16.91
C ARG A 8 54.07 -58.53 15.68
N THR A 9 53.13 -59.43 15.45
CA THR A 9 52.13 -59.31 14.39
C THR A 9 50.75 -59.01 14.97
N ARG A 10 49.96 -58.22 14.24
CA ARG A 10 48.54 -57.95 14.52
C ARG A 10 47.68 -58.42 13.36
N THR A 11 46.43 -58.74 13.64
CA THR A 11 45.47 -59.11 12.60
C THR A 11 44.88 -57.88 11.92
N CYS A 12 44.83 -57.92 10.58
CA CYS A 12 44.18 -56.90 9.77
C CYS A 12 42.65 -56.99 9.94
N HIS A 13 42.00 -55.88 10.31
CA HIS A 13 40.55 -55.83 10.48
C HIS A 13 39.75 -56.05 9.18
N ALA A 14 40.36 -55.79 8.00
CA ALA A 14 39.70 -55.94 6.71
C ALA A 14 39.77 -57.37 6.11
N CYS A 15 40.90 -58.08 6.26
CA CYS A 15 41.12 -59.39 5.62
C CYS A 15 41.56 -60.51 6.58
N GLY A 16 41.79 -60.21 7.86
CA GLY A 16 42.21 -61.18 8.88
C GLY A 16 43.69 -61.56 8.87
N ASN A 17 44.48 -61.13 7.87
CA ASN A 17 45.89 -61.52 7.78
C ASN A 17 46.77 -60.91 8.88
N ASN A 18 47.85 -61.60 9.23
CA ASN A 18 48.86 -61.10 10.17
C ASN A 18 49.78 -60.09 9.50
N VAL A 19 49.82 -58.88 10.05
CA VAL A 19 50.64 -57.75 9.59
C VAL A 19 51.60 -57.36 10.70
N SER A 20 52.77 -56.82 10.37
CA SER A 20 53.69 -56.29 11.36
C SER A 20 53.02 -55.22 12.23
N GLN A 21 53.39 -55.17 13.51
CA GLN A 21 52.80 -54.23 14.47
C GLN A 21 53.01 -52.76 14.05
N SER A 22 54.13 -52.46 13.39
CA SER A 22 54.52 -51.14 12.88
C SER A 22 53.95 -50.81 11.49
N GLY A 23 53.33 -51.76 10.80
CA GLY A 23 52.83 -51.59 9.44
C GLY A 23 51.65 -50.60 9.39
N LYS A 24 51.76 -49.53 8.60
CA LYS A 24 50.67 -48.56 8.38
C LYS A 24 49.56 -49.10 7.47
N PHE A 25 49.90 -50.03 6.59
CA PHE A 25 48.97 -50.68 5.64
C PHE A 25 49.12 -52.20 5.71
N CYS A 26 48.04 -52.92 5.40
CA CYS A 26 48.10 -54.37 5.22
C CYS A 26 48.82 -54.71 3.91
N ASN A 27 49.86 -55.53 3.99
CA ASN A 27 50.62 -56.02 2.83
C ASN A 27 49.84 -56.98 1.91
N GLN A 28 48.68 -57.48 2.34
CA GLN A 28 47.86 -58.39 1.54
C GLN A 28 46.65 -57.71 0.89
N CYS A 29 45.89 -56.92 1.64
CA CYS A 29 44.67 -56.26 1.13
C CYS A 29 44.79 -54.74 0.94
N GLY A 30 45.90 -54.12 1.35
CA GLY A 30 46.13 -52.68 1.22
C GLY A 30 45.36 -51.79 2.20
N ALA A 31 44.54 -52.35 3.10
CA ALA A 31 43.78 -51.57 4.07
C ALA A 31 44.69 -50.76 5.00
N SER A 32 44.34 -49.49 5.24
CA SER A 32 45.02 -48.66 6.25
C SER A 32 44.78 -49.25 7.63
N LEU A 33 45.83 -49.46 8.39
CA LEU A 33 45.80 -49.97 9.76
C LEU A 33 46.00 -48.86 10.80
N VAL A 34 46.02 -47.61 10.32
CA VAL A 34 46.08 -46.38 11.11
C VAL A 34 44.90 -45.47 10.74
N GLU A 35 44.45 -44.69 11.72
CA GLU A 35 43.43 -43.66 11.59
C GLU A 35 43.87 -42.40 12.36
N PRO A 36 43.43 -41.19 11.99
CA PRO A 36 43.80 -39.99 12.71
C PRO A 36 43.03 -39.89 14.04
N CYS A 37 43.71 -39.46 15.10
CA CYS A 37 43.04 -39.18 16.37
C CYS A 37 41.99 -38.06 16.19
N PRO A 38 40.75 -38.24 16.68
CA PRO A 38 39.66 -37.27 16.50
C PRO A 38 39.87 -35.92 17.22
N THR A 39 40.88 -35.82 18.08
CA THR A 39 41.17 -34.60 18.86
C THR A 39 42.48 -33.94 18.44
N CYS A 40 43.59 -34.68 18.36
CA CYS A 40 44.90 -34.12 18.02
C CYS A 40 45.37 -34.40 16.58
N GLY A 41 44.65 -35.21 15.81
CA GLY A 41 44.98 -35.54 14.42
C GLY A 41 46.13 -36.52 14.23
N GLN A 42 46.86 -36.89 15.29
CA GLN A 42 47.98 -37.84 15.20
C GLN A 42 47.51 -39.23 14.74
N ASP A 43 48.28 -39.87 13.85
CA ASP A 43 48.06 -41.26 13.45
C ASP A 43 48.07 -42.18 14.68
N ILE A 44 46.97 -42.90 14.89
CA ILE A 44 46.80 -43.95 15.88
C ILE A 44 46.48 -45.27 15.19
N LEU A 45 46.73 -46.40 15.86
CA LEU A 45 46.32 -47.70 15.32
C LEU A 45 44.80 -47.77 15.25
N ALA A 46 44.26 -48.25 14.13
CA ALA A 46 42.82 -48.38 13.95
C ALA A 46 42.19 -49.23 15.07
N GLY A 47 41.13 -48.73 15.69
CA GLY A 47 40.45 -49.39 16.81
C GLY A 47 41.11 -49.16 18.19
N SER A 48 42.08 -48.24 18.30
CA SER A 48 42.65 -47.86 19.59
C SER A 48 41.56 -47.27 20.52
N ARG A 49 41.61 -47.65 21.80
CA ARG A 49 40.70 -47.09 22.83
C ARG A 49 41.12 -45.69 23.25
N HIS A 50 42.42 -45.45 23.40
CA HIS A 50 42.99 -44.17 23.80
C HIS A 50 44.09 -43.72 22.83
N CYS A 51 44.24 -42.41 22.65
CA CYS A 51 45.35 -41.85 21.90
C CYS A 51 46.61 -41.78 22.77
N ALA A 52 47.72 -42.35 22.31
CA ALA A 52 49.00 -42.30 23.02
C ALA A 52 49.62 -40.88 23.10
N HIS A 53 49.18 -39.94 22.25
CA HIS A 53 49.70 -38.58 22.22
C HIS A 53 48.92 -37.61 23.13
N CYS A 54 47.59 -37.56 22.97
CA CYS A 54 46.76 -36.60 23.72
C CYS A 54 45.89 -37.23 24.82
N GLY A 55 45.93 -38.55 24.99
CA GLY A 55 45.20 -39.27 26.04
C GLY A 55 43.68 -39.43 25.83
N VAL A 56 43.10 -38.88 24.75
CA VAL A 56 41.64 -38.93 24.53
C VAL A 56 41.14 -40.36 24.37
N ALA A 57 39.97 -40.66 24.93
CA ALA A 57 39.21 -41.87 24.65
C ALA A 57 38.60 -41.78 23.24
N VAL A 58 39.29 -42.36 22.26
CA VAL A 58 38.99 -42.22 20.83
C VAL A 58 37.58 -42.73 20.51
N GLN A 59 37.23 -43.92 21.00
CA GLN A 59 35.94 -44.54 20.72
C GLN A 59 34.77 -43.76 21.33
N GLU A 60 34.94 -43.22 22.53
CA GLU A 60 33.93 -42.40 23.20
C GLU A 60 33.71 -41.08 22.46
N GLN A 61 34.80 -40.42 22.03
CA GLN A 61 34.72 -39.17 21.28
C GLN A 61 34.05 -39.35 19.91
N LEU A 62 34.35 -40.44 19.21
CA LEU A 62 33.70 -40.78 17.93
C LEU A 62 32.22 -41.14 18.14
N ALA A 63 31.89 -41.91 19.17
CA ALA A 63 30.51 -42.26 19.50
C ALA A 63 29.68 -41.03 19.86
N GLN A 64 30.23 -40.11 20.66
CA GLN A 64 29.57 -38.86 21.02
C GLN A 64 29.36 -37.96 19.80
N SER A 65 30.39 -37.83 18.95
CA SER A 65 30.29 -37.04 17.70
C SER A 65 29.22 -37.61 16.76
N ARG A 66 29.18 -38.93 16.59
CA ARG A 66 28.13 -39.63 15.84
C ARG A 66 26.76 -39.34 16.42
N LYS A 67 26.56 -39.50 17.73
CA LYS A 67 25.29 -39.24 18.41
C LYS A 67 24.81 -37.80 18.20
N ASN A 68 25.71 -36.83 18.30
CA ASN A 68 25.39 -35.41 18.07
C ASN A 68 24.94 -35.16 16.63
N LEU A 69 25.67 -35.71 15.64
CA LEU A 69 25.31 -35.61 14.22
C LEU A 69 23.97 -36.31 13.91
N GLU A 70 23.70 -37.46 14.53
CA GLU A 70 22.42 -38.20 14.37
C GLU A 70 21.26 -37.39 14.94
N ALA A 71 21.40 -36.88 16.17
CA ALA A 71 20.38 -36.05 16.79
C ALA A 71 20.06 -34.80 15.97
N ALA A 72 21.08 -34.11 15.46
CA ALA A 72 20.91 -32.93 14.62
C ALA A 72 20.26 -33.27 13.26
N CYS A 73 20.63 -34.40 12.64
CA CYS A 73 19.95 -34.86 11.42
C CYS A 73 18.46 -35.10 11.66
N THR A 74 18.11 -35.79 12.75
CA THR A 74 16.72 -36.12 13.08
C THR A 74 15.92 -34.85 13.36
N ALA A 75 16.46 -33.94 14.18
CA ALA A 75 15.81 -32.66 14.48
C ALA A 75 15.62 -31.80 13.22
N ALA A 76 16.64 -31.65 12.39
CA ALA A 76 16.54 -30.88 11.15
C ALA A 76 15.57 -31.49 10.13
N SER A 77 15.50 -32.83 10.06
CA SER A 77 14.52 -33.51 9.18
C SER A 77 13.08 -33.25 9.63
N GLN A 78 12.83 -33.20 10.95
CA GLN A 78 11.52 -32.83 11.47
C GLN A 78 11.19 -31.36 11.17
N LEU A 79 12.14 -30.44 11.41
CA LEU A 79 11.96 -29.01 11.13
C LEU A 79 11.68 -28.75 9.64
N LEU A 80 12.26 -29.54 8.73
CA LEU A 80 11.94 -29.49 7.30
C LEU A 80 10.48 -29.85 7.01
N LEU A 81 9.95 -30.91 7.65
CA LEU A 81 8.54 -31.29 7.49
C LEU A 81 7.60 -30.19 7.99
N GLU A 82 8.02 -29.46 9.02
CA GLU A 82 7.31 -28.32 9.60
C GLU A 82 7.57 -27.00 8.85
N GLN A 83 8.35 -27.01 7.76
CA GLN A 83 8.77 -25.83 6.97
C GLN A 83 9.52 -24.74 7.75
N GLN A 84 10.22 -25.11 8.83
CA GLN A 84 11.01 -24.20 9.66
C GLN A 84 12.48 -24.20 9.24
N PHE A 85 12.75 -23.62 8.06
CA PHE A 85 14.05 -23.71 7.40
C PHE A 85 15.18 -23.04 8.18
N GLU A 86 14.95 -21.86 8.77
CA GLU A 86 15.99 -21.14 9.52
C GLU A 86 16.35 -21.88 10.81
N ARG A 87 15.36 -22.41 11.52
CA ARG A 87 15.59 -23.26 12.69
C ARG A 87 16.36 -24.53 12.33
N ALA A 88 16.05 -25.16 11.20
CA ALA A 88 16.78 -26.33 10.71
C ALA A 88 18.24 -25.97 10.39
N ARG A 89 18.47 -24.84 9.72
CA ARG A 89 19.80 -24.33 9.36
C ARG A 89 20.64 -24.02 10.60
N LEU A 90 20.06 -23.36 11.62
CA LEU A 90 20.73 -23.10 12.89
C LEU A 90 21.07 -24.39 13.65
N THR A 91 20.15 -25.35 13.69
CA THR A 91 20.37 -26.66 14.32
C THR A 91 21.54 -27.41 13.68
N LEU A 92 21.62 -27.42 12.35
CA LEU A 92 22.73 -28.03 11.62
C LEU A 92 24.02 -27.19 11.70
N GLY A 93 23.91 -25.86 11.77
CA GLY A 93 25.05 -24.95 11.89
C GLY A 93 25.76 -25.02 13.24
N ALA A 94 25.02 -25.35 14.31
CA ALA A 94 25.57 -25.48 15.66
C ALA A 94 26.47 -26.73 15.84
N VAL A 95 26.37 -27.72 14.96
CA VAL A 95 27.14 -28.96 15.05
C VAL A 95 28.36 -28.92 14.13
N ALA A 96 29.55 -29.00 14.72
CA ALA A 96 30.80 -29.11 13.98
C ALA A 96 30.98 -30.52 13.40
N ILE A 97 31.41 -30.60 12.14
CA ILE A 97 31.71 -31.86 11.46
C ILE A 97 33.13 -32.28 11.80
N LEU A 98 33.26 -33.40 12.49
CA LEU A 98 34.54 -34.07 12.69
C LEU A 98 34.84 -34.97 11.50
N ASN A 99 35.87 -34.64 10.72
CA ASN A 99 36.30 -35.46 9.58
C ASN A 99 37.08 -36.68 10.09
N HIS A 100 36.45 -37.85 10.08
CA HIS A 100 37.06 -39.11 10.47
C HIS A 100 36.51 -40.25 9.60
N PRO A 101 37.33 -41.23 9.16
CA PRO A 101 36.87 -42.33 8.30
C PRO A 101 35.62 -43.05 8.83
N GLN A 102 35.54 -43.28 10.16
CA GLN A 102 34.39 -43.94 10.79
C GLN A 102 33.10 -43.10 10.79
N LEU A 103 33.21 -41.77 10.62
CA LEU A 103 32.07 -40.84 10.57
C LEU A 103 31.69 -40.45 9.14
N GLU A 104 32.41 -40.92 8.10
CA GLU A 104 32.22 -40.38 6.75
C GLU A 104 30.81 -40.60 6.20
N LYS A 105 30.18 -41.75 6.51
CA LYS A 105 28.79 -42.03 6.11
C LYS A 105 27.81 -40.99 6.68
N ILE A 106 27.95 -40.66 7.97
CA ILE A 106 27.06 -39.69 8.60
C ILE A 106 27.40 -38.25 8.21
N ASN A 107 28.69 -37.92 8.05
CA ASN A 107 29.13 -36.63 7.56
C ASN A 107 28.60 -36.36 6.15
N HIS A 108 28.62 -37.36 5.26
CA HIS A 108 28.04 -37.26 3.94
C HIS A 108 26.53 -36.95 4.01
N ARG A 109 25.77 -37.73 4.78
CA ARG A 109 24.32 -37.50 4.99
C ARG A 109 24.05 -36.11 5.58
N PHE A 110 24.83 -35.68 6.57
CA PHE A 110 24.70 -34.37 7.21
C PHE A 110 24.96 -33.22 6.23
N ARG A 111 26.00 -33.33 5.38
CA ARG A 111 26.28 -32.34 4.32
C ARG A 111 25.20 -32.32 3.24
N GLN A 112 24.60 -33.47 2.90
CA GLN A 112 23.46 -33.53 1.98
C GLN A 112 22.24 -32.83 2.59
N LEU A 113 21.94 -33.10 3.86
CA LEU A 113 20.81 -32.48 4.55
C LEU A 113 20.96 -30.96 4.68
N ARG A 114 22.16 -30.46 4.99
CA ARG A 114 22.45 -29.01 4.97
C ARG A 114 22.11 -28.38 3.62
N ARG A 115 22.58 -28.99 2.52
CA ARG A 115 22.28 -28.54 1.16
C ARG A 115 20.79 -28.56 0.86
N ALA A 116 20.10 -29.64 1.24
CA ALA A 116 18.65 -29.74 1.05
C ALA A 116 17.90 -28.62 1.81
N VAL A 117 18.26 -28.34 3.07
CA VAL A 117 17.66 -27.23 3.84
C VAL A 117 17.89 -25.89 3.15
N ASP A 118 19.10 -25.60 2.70
CA ASP A 118 19.42 -24.35 2.00
C ASP A 118 18.65 -24.23 0.68
N GLU A 119 18.53 -25.32 -0.10
CA GLU A 119 17.78 -25.36 -1.35
C GLU A 119 16.27 -25.17 -1.13
N GLU A 120 15.66 -25.81 -0.12
CA GLU A 120 14.24 -25.59 0.20
C GLU A 120 13.99 -24.15 0.65
N ARG A 121 14.89 -23.57 1.44
CA ARG A 121 14.78 -22.16 1.85
C ARG A 121 14.83 -21.24 0.64
N GLU A 122 15.79 -21.43 -0.26
CA GLU A 122 15.91 -20.62 -1.47
C GLU A 122 14.68 -20.74 -2.38
N ARG A 123 14.07 -21.94 -2.47
CA ARG A 123 12.81 -22.11 -3.19
C ARG A 123 11.66 -21.36 -2.53
N ALA A 124 11.56 -21.40 -1.20
CA ALA A 124 10.55 -20.67 -0.45
C ALA A 124 10.72 -19.14 -0.60
N GLU A 125 11.95 -18.64 -0.57
CA GLU A 125 12.29 -17.23 -0.84
C GLU A 125 11.89 -16.81 -2.26
N LYS A 126 12.21 -17.62 -3.28
CA LYS A 126 11.79 -17.34 -4.67
C LYS A 126 10.28 -17.34 -4.82
N GLN A 127 9.58 -18.28 -4.17
CA GLN A 127 8.13 -18.32 -4.19
C GLN A 127 7.52 -17.09 -3.51
N ARG A 128 8.09 -16.67 -2.37
CA ARG A 128 7.71 -15.44 -1.68
C ARG A 128 7.89 -14.22 -2.58
N ASP A 129 9.03 -14.07 -3.24
CA ASP A 129 9.32 -12.94 -4.12
C ASP A 129 8.34 -12.89 -5.30
N GLN A 130 7.98 -14.05 -5.86
CA GLN A 130 6.94 -14.13 -6.88
C GLN A 130 5.56 -13.72 -6.33
N VAL A 131 5.20 -14.17 -5.13
CA VAL A 131 3.94 -13.78 -4.46
C VAL A 131 3.90 -12.27 -4.22
N LEU A 132 5.01 -11.63 -3.85
CA LEU A 132 5.08 -10.17 -3.68
C LEU A 132 4.75 -9.44 -5.00
N VAL A 133 5.34 -9.88 -6.11
CA VAL A 133 5.07 -9.30 -7.43
C VAL A 133 3.60 -9.49 -7.82
N ASP A 134 3.08 -10.70 -7.71
CA ASP A 134 1.71 -11.03 -8.12
C ASP A 134 0.67 -10.33 -7.22
N ALA A 135 0.91 -10.28 -5.91
CA ALA A 135 0.04 -9.58 -4.96
C ALA A 135 0.05 -8.05 -5.21
N GLY A 136 1.19 -7.48 -5.61
CA GLY A 136 1.27 -6.09 -6.05
C GLY A 136 0.36 -5.80 -7.25
N GLN A 137 0.39 -6.66 -8.27
CA GLN A 137 -0.49 -6.54 -9.44
C GLN A 137 -1.98 -6.70 -9.09
N LEU A 138 -2.30 -7.62 -8.16
CA LEU A 138 -3.66 -7.79 -7.65
C LEU A 138 -4.14 -6.57 -6.87
N LEU A 139 -3.27 -5.92 -6.10
CA LEU A 139 -3.58 -4.67 -5.40
C LEU A 139 -3.84 -3.51 -6.38
N ASP A 140 -3.09 -3.43 -7.48
CA ASP A 140 -3.25 -2.39 -8.49
C ASP A 140 -4.53 -2.59 -9.32
N SER A 141 -4.94 -3.84 -9.54
CA SER A 141 -6.19 -4.19 -10.23
C SER A 141 -7.44 -4.11 -9.34
N GLY A 142 -7.29 -3.88 -8.03
CA GLY A 142 -8.42 -3.79 -7.09
C GLY A 142 -8.94 -5.14 -6.58
N GLU A 143 -8.16 -6.21 -6.74
CA GLU A 143 -8.46 -7.56 -6.25
C GLU A 143 -7.82 -7.83 -4.87
N PHE A 144 -8.14 -6.95 -3.91
CA PHE A 144 -7.53 -6.93 -2.58
C PHE A 144 -7.67 -8.23 -1.78
N LYS A 145 -8.80 -8.93 -1.93
CA LYS A 145 -9.03 -10.20 -1.23
C LYS A 145 -8.08 -11.29 -1.74
N GLN A 146 -7.96 -11.41 -3.07
CA GLN A 146 -7.08 -12.40 -3.68
C GLN A 146 -5.62 -12.12 -3.31
N ALA A 147 -5.21 -10.85 -3.32
CA ALA A 147 -3.88 -10.44 -2.87
C ALA A 147 -3.63 -10.84 -1.41
N LEU A 148 -4.58 -10.58 -0.51
CA LEU A 148 -4.44 -10.94 0.91
C LEU A 148 -4.40 -12.46 1.12
N ASP A 149 -5.24 -13.22 0.43
CA ASP A 149 -5.25 -14.69 0.51
C ASP A 149 -3.89 -15.27 0.04
N MET A 150 -3.31 -14.72 -1.03
CA MET A 150 -1.96 -15.08 -1.49
C MET A 150 -0.88 -14.74 -0.46
N LEU A 151 -0.89 -13.54 0.10
CA LEU A 151 0.11 -13.11 1.10
C LEU A 151 0.03 -13.94 2.39
N ILE A 152 -1.18 -14.31 2.84
CA ILE A 152 -1.39 -15.19 4.00
C ILE A 152 -0.82 -16.59 3.76
N SER A 153 -0.82 -17.07 2.52
CA SER A 153 -0.30 -18.39 2.17
C SER A 153 1.22 -18.52 2.32
N VAL A 154 1.95 -17.39 2.36
CA VAL A 154 3.40 -17.38 2.57
C VAL A 154 3.72 -17.84 4.01
N PRO A 155 4.59 -18.84 4.21
CA PRO A 155 4.97 -19.31 5.55
C PRO A 155 5.59 -18.19 6.40
N PRO A 156 5.24 -18.06 7.71
CA PRO A 156 5.73 -16.99 8.58
C PRO A 156 7.26 -16.85 8.65
N GLU A 157 7.99 -17.97 8.52
CA GLU A 157 9.46 -18.00 8.61
C GLU A 157 10.16 -17.27 7.46
N VAL A 158 9.54 -17.18 6.29
CA VAL A 158 10.11 -16.48 5.12
C VAL A 158 9.54 -15.09 4.91
N ARG A 159 8.55 -14.68 5.71
CA ARG A 159 7.94 -13.34 5.59
C ARG A 159 8.94 -12.26 5.97
N ASP A 160 8.96 -11.20 5.17
CA ASP A 160 9.71 -9.97 5.39
C ASP A 160 8.76 -8.80 5.69
N ASP A 161 9.36 -7.64 5.93
CA ASP A 161 8.63 -6.40 6.20
C ASP A 161 7.76 -5.97 5.00
N ASP A 162 8.18 -6.29 3.77
CA ASP A 162 7.45 -5.97 2.54
C ASP A 162 6.12 -6.74 2.47
N ILE A 163 6.11 -8.03 2.84
CA ILE A 163 4.86 -8.80 2.97
C ILE A 163 3.96 -8.18 4.03
N ALA A 164 4.50 -7.82 5.19
CA ALA A 164 3.71 -7.23 6.27
C ALA A 164 3.08 -5.89 5.83
N GLU A 165 3.83 -5.05 5.12
CA GLU A 165 3.34 -3.79 4.56
C GLU A 165 2.21 -4.03 3.54
N LEU A 166 2.43 -4.94 2.58
CA LEU A 166 1.41 -5.26 1.57
C LEU A 166 0.15 -5.87 2.18
N MET A 167 0.28 -6.74 3.19
CA MET A 167 -0.85 -7.31 3.91
C MET A 167 -1.66 -6.21 4.59
N CYS A 168 -1.01 -5.27 5.28
CA CYS A 168 -1.66 -4.15 5.93
C CYS A 168 -2.43 -3.31 4.91
N ARG A 169 -1.77 -2.92 3.82
CA ARG A 169 -2.37 -2.14 2.72
C ARG A 169 -3.56 -2.86 2.07
N ALA A 170 -3.45 -4.17 1.83
CA ALA A 170 -4.53 -4.98 1.28
C ALA A 170 -5.72 -5.05 2.23
N GLN A 171 -5.48 -5.23 3.53
CA GLN A 171 -6.51 -5.32 4.55
C GLN A 171 -7.25 -3.99 4.74
N GLU A 172 -6.54 -2.86 4.76
CA GLU A 172 -7.13 -1.53 4.83
C GLU A 172 -8.05 -1.26 3.64
N LYS A 173 -7.56 -1.46 2.41
CA LYS A 173 -8.35 -1.26 1.18
C LYS A 173 -9.54 -2.21 1.10
N LEU A 174 -9.38 -3.45 1.53
CA LEU A 174 -10.47 -4.43 1.57
C LEU A 174 -11.53 -4.03 2.61
N GLY A 175 -11.11 -3.56 3.79
CA GLY A 175 -12.01 -3.03 4.81
C GLY A 175 -12.78 -1.81 4.32
N GLU A 176 -12.11 -0.89 3.61
CA GLU A 176 -12.76 0.25 2.97
C GLU A 176 -13.80 -0.17 1.93
N CYS A 177 -13.47 -1.16 1.09
CA CYS A 177 -14.40 -1.74 0.12
C CYS A 177 -15.65 -2.30 0.78
N TYR A 178 -15.52 -3.06 1.87
CA TYR A 178 -16.68 -3.62 2.58
C TYR A 178 -17.53 -2.53 3.21
N ARG A 179 -16.91 -1.58 3.90
CA ARG A 179 -17.62 -0.45 4.50
C ARG A 179 -18.43 0.33 3.47
N LEU A 180 -17.78 0.75 2.36
CA LEU A 180 -18.46 1.49 1.29
C LEU A 180 -19.61 0.67 0.67
N ARG A 181 -19.40 -0.64 0.48
CA ARG A 181 -20.45 -1.52 -0.06
C ARG A 181 -21.65 -1.59 0.88
N ASP A 182 -21.43 -1.69 2.18
CA ASP A 182 -22.52 -1.78 3.15
C ASP A 182 -23.24 -0.43 3.32
N GLU A 183 -22.50 0.68 3.32
CA GLU A 183 -23.08 2.04 3.27
C GLU A 183 -23.94 2.25 2.02
N ILE A 184 -23.48 1.80 0.84
CA ILE A 184 -24.25 1.89 -0.41
C ILE A 184 -25.52 1.04 -0.32
N LYS A 185 -25.41 -0.21 0.17
CA LYS A 185 -26.58 -1.10 0.34
C LYS A 185 -27.61 -0.50 1.29
N GLU A 186 -27.18 0.03 2.42
CA GLU A 186 -28.09 0.61 3.41
C GLU A 186 -28.73 1.91 2.89
N ALA A 187 -27.97 2.74 2.16
CA ALA A 187 -28.49 3.94 1.52
C ALA A 187 -29.57 3.63 0.47
N VAL A 188 -29.34 2.61 -0.37
CA VAL A 188 -30.33 2.13 -1.35
C VAL A 188 -31.58 1.59 -0.64
N LYS A 189 -31.41 0.79 0.42
CA LYS A 189 -32.52 0.20 1.19
C LYS A 189 -33.37 1.26 1.91
N SER A 190 -32.73 2.26 2.50
CA SER A 190 -33.37 3.37 3.22
C SER A 190 -33.84 4.51 2.31
N GLN A 191 -33.63 4.40 0.99
CA GLN A 191 -33.92 5.43 -0.01
C GLN A 191 -33.21 6.77 0.25
N GLN A 192 -32.12 6.76 1.01
CA GLN A 192 -31.24 7.91 1.23
C GLN A 192 -30.29 8.07 0.05
N LEU A 193 -30.72 8.83 -0.96
CA LEU A 193 -29.97 8.98 -2.21
C LEU A 193 -28.99 10.17 -2.20
N ASP A 194 -29.00 10.98 -1.15
CA ASP A 194 -28.13 12.14 -1.00
C ASP A 194 -26.66 11.69 -0.85
N ASN A 195 -25.76 12.29 -1.63
CA ASN A 195 -24.33 11.96 -1.70
C ASN A 195 -24.00 10.48 -2.02
N LEU A 196 -25.00 9.69 -2.44
CA LEU A 196 -24.79 8.28 -2.75
C LEU A 196 -23.87 8.09 -3.96
N LEU A 197 -23.98 8.96 -4.97
CA LEU A 197 -23.10 8.92 -6.14
C LEU A 197 -21.63 9.08 -5.74
N GLU A 198 -21.31 10.01 -4.85
CA GLU A 198 -19.93 10.21 -4.37
C GLU A 198 -19.37 8.95 -3.69
N ARG A 199 -20.18 8.27 -2.85
CA ARG A 199 -19.77 7.01 -2.20
C ARG A 199 -19.55 5.89 -3.21
N VAL A 200 -20.42 5.77 -4.21
CA VAL A 200 -20.26 4.81 -5.31
C VAL A 200 -19.00 5.10 -6.12
N LEU A 201 -18.69 6.37 -6.39
CA LEU A 201 -17.46 6.75 -7.10
C LEU A 201 -16.20 6.45 -6.29
N LYS A 202 -16.21 6.69 -4.98
CA LYS A 202 -15.12 6.26 -4.09
C LYS A 202 -14.92 4.74 -4.15
N PHE A 203 -16.01 3.97 -4.15
CA PHE A 203 -15.93 2.52 -4.29
C PHE A 203 -15.37 2.10 -5.67
N LEU A 204 -15.83 2.71 -6.76
CA LEU A 204 -15.33 2.44 -8.11
C LEU A 204 -13.86 2.84 -8.29
N LYS A 205 -13.36 3.83 -7.55
CA LYS A 205 -11.93 4.16 -7.53
C LYS A 205 -11.09 3.02 -6.95
N LEU A 206 -11.64 2.25 -5.99
CA LEU A 206 -10.98 1.09 -5.40
C LEU A 206 -11.20 -0.18 -6.24
N LYS A 207 -12.40 -0.37 -6.79
CA LYS A 207 -12.76 -1.54 -7.61
C LYS A 207 -13.38 -1.08 -8.94
N PRO A 208 -12.56 -0.72 -9.95
CA PRO A 208 -13.06 -0.12 -11.18
C PRO A 208 -13.87 -1.07 -12.05
N ALA A 209 -13.63 -2.39 -11.94
CA ALA A 209 -14.29 -3.42 -12.74
C ALA A 209 -15.65 -3.88 -12.18
N ASP A 210 -16.16 -3.29 -11.10
CA ASP A 210 -17.43 -3.71 -10.49
C ASP A 210 -18.64 -3.24 -11.34
N ALA A 211 -19.19 -4.15 -12.14
CA ALA A 211 -20.28 -3.86 -13.07
C ALA A 211 -21.56 -3.34 -12.36
N GLY A 212 -21.87 -3.87 -11.18
CA GLY A 212 -23.04 -3.45 -10.41
C GLY A 212 -22.92 -2.00 -9.93
N ALA A 213 -21.74 -1.63 -9.40
CA ALA A 213 -21.46 -0.25 -9.00
C ALA A 213 -21.43 0.72 -10.18
N GLN A 214 -20.91 0.32 -11.34
CA GLN A 214 -20.94 1.13 -12.57
C GLN A 214 -22.37 1.43 -13.02
N GLN A 215 -23.23 0.40 -13.06
CA GLN A 215 -24.64 0.55 -13.42
C GLN A 215 -25.37 1.47 -12.44
N LEU A 216 -25.14 1.31 -11.13
CA LEU A 216 -25.72 2.19 -10.11
C LEU A 216 -25.24 3.64 -10.29
N ALA A 217 -23.96 3.86 -10.57
CA ALA A 217 -23.43 5.20 -10.86
C ALA A 217 -24.10 5.84 -12.09
N MET A 218 -24.34 5.07 -13.15
CA MET A 218 -25.08 5.57 -14.33
C MET A 218 -26.51 5.97 -14.00
N GLN A 219 -27.24 5.14 -13.25
CA GLN A 219 -28.61 5.44 -12.83
C GLN A 219 -28.68 6.70 -11.96
N LEU A 220 -27.76 6.84 -10.99
CA LEU A 220 -27.67 8.02 -10.14
C LEU A 220 -27.28 9.28 -10.93
N SER A 221 -26.43 9.15 -11.95
CA SER A 221 -26.05 10.25 -12.82
C SER A 221 -27.23 10.78 -13.64
N GLN A 222 -28.05 9.88 -14.18
CA GLN A 222 -29.29 10.27 -14.89
C GLN A 222 -30.27 10.98 -13.96
N ARG A 223 -30.43 10.49 -12.72
CA ARG A 223 -31.24 11.16 -11.70
C ARG A 223 -30.70 12.55 -11.37
N ASN A 224 -29.39 12.68 -11.15
CA ASN A 224 -28.75 13.96 -10.86
C ASN A 224 -28.96 14.95 -12.01
N ALA A 225 -28.84 14.51 -13.27
CA ALA A 225 -29.12 15.35 -14.43
C ALA A 225 -30.59 15.81 -14.49
N ALA A 226 -31.54 14.92 -14.17
CA ALA A 226 -32.95 15.28 -14.10
C ALA A 226 -33.24 16.29 -12.97
N GLN A 227 -32.60 16.13 -11.80
CA GLN A 227 -32.69 17.09 -10.70
C GLN A 227 -32.04 18.42 -11.05
N ALA A 228 -30.86 18.41 -11.67
CA ALA A 228 -30.17 19.61 -12.13
C ALA A 228 -31.03 20.41 -13.11
N LYS A 229 -31.68 19.73 -14.07
CA LYS A 229 -32.64 20.36 -14.99
C LYS A 229 -33.80 21.04 -14.26
N GLU A 230 -34.32 20.42 -13.20
CA GLU A 230 -35.38 21.01 -12.38
C GLU A 230 -34.89 22.21 -11.55
N LEU A 231 -33.68 22.14 -11.00
CA LEU A 231 -33.02 23.27 -10.30
C LEU A 231 -32.77 24.45 -11.25
N MET A 232 -32.36 24.19 -12.49
CA MET A 232 -32.19 25.22 -13.52
C MET A 232 -33.51 25.95 -13.82
N LYS A 233 -34.65 25.26 -13.85
CA LYS A 233 -35.98 25.90 -13.99
C LYS A 233 -36.35 26.76 -12.78
N ARG A 234 -35.84 26.41 -11.59
CA ARG A 234 -36.01 27.17 -10.34
C ARG A 234 -34.98 28.28 -10.18
N HIS A 235 -34.06 28.41 -11.13
CA HIS A 235 -32.96 29.38 -11.14
C HIS A 235 -31.89 29.13 -10.06
N GLU A 236 -31.79 27.90 -9.56
CA GLU A 236 -30.79 27.45 -8.60
C GLU A 236 -29.58 26.86 -9.33
N TYR A 237 -28.93 27.68 -10.17
CA TYR A 237 -27.86 27.23 -11.07
C TYR A 237 -26.61 26.71 -10.34
N ALA A 238 -26.27 27.27 -9.18
CA ALA A 238 -25.12 26.81 -8.38
C ALA A 238 -25.32 25.37 -7.87
N ALA A 239 -26.52 25.05 -7.37
CA ALA A 239 -26.84 23.69 -6.95
C ALA A 239 -26.95 22.73 -8.14
N ALA A 240 -27.46 23.19 -9.29
CA ALA A 240 -27.44 22.41 -10.53
C ALA A 240 -26.00 22.10 -10.99
N ARG A 241 -25.06 23.03 -10.82
CA ARG A 241 -23.64 22.84 -11.14
C ARG A 241 -23.02 21.73 -10.32
N GLU A 242 -23.22 21.75 -9.00
CA GLU A 242 -22.69 20.72 -8.09
C GLU A 242 -23.17 19.31 -8.48
N LEU A 243 -24.44 19.16 -8.85
CA LEU A 243 -25.00 17.87 -9.28
C LEU A 243 -24.42 17.38 -10.61
N LEU A 244 -24.19 18.27 -11.58
CA LEU A 244 -23.61 17.92 -12.87
C LEU A 244 -22.10 17.65 -12.77
N ASP A 245 -21.37 18.39 -11.96
CA ASP A 245 -19.92 18.19 -11.74
C ASP A 245 -19.62 16.87 -11.01
N ALA A 246 -20.58 16.34 -10.25
CA ALA A 246 -20.46 15.03 -9.60
C ALA A 246 -20.61 13.85 -10.58
N ILE A 247 -21.04 14.07 -11.83
CA ILE A 247 -21.25 13.00 -12.81
C ILE A 247 -19.89 12.52 -13.35
N PRO A 248 -19.58 11.22 -13.30
CA PRO A 248 -18.33 10.70 -13.83
C PRO A 248 -18.35 10.67 -15.36
N ARG A 249 -17.17 10.82 -15.98
CA ARG A 249 -17.00 10.82 -17.45
C ARG A 249 -17.63 9.62 -18.16
N PHE A 250 -17.53 8.42 -17.58
CA PHE A 250 -18.09 7.21 -18.20
C PHE A 250 -19.63 7.18 -18.18
N ALA A 251 -20.27 8.01 -17.36
CA ALA A 251 -21.73 8.13 -17.29
C ALA A 251 -22.24 9.39 -18.03
N GLU A 252 -21.36 10.14 -18.69
CA GLU A 252 -21.77 11.23 -19.57
C GLU A 252 -22.57 10.69 -20.75
N SER A 253 -23.61 11.43 -21.12
CA SER A 253 -24.43 11.16 -22.30
C SER A 253 -24.75 12.48 -22.97
N GLU A 254 -25.11 12.44 -24.25
CA GLU A 254 -25.44 13.64 -25.03
C GLU A 254 -26.45 14.58 -24.33
N PRO A 255 -27.53 14.08 -23.67
CA PRO A 255 -28.44 14.96 -22.92
C PRO A 255 -27.79 15.64 -21.70
N ILE A 256 -26.88 14.95 -21.00
CA ILE A 256 -26.18 15.49 -19.82
C ILE A 256 -25.15 16.54 -20.26
N GLU A 257 -24.46 16.28 -21.37
CA GLU A 257 -23.51 17.22 -21.95
C GLU A 257 -24.22 18.51 -22.38
N SER A 258 -25.35 18.37 -23.08
CA SER A 258 -26.20 19.51 -23.49
C SER A 258 -26.65 20.36 -22.29
N LEU A 259 -27.16 19.73 -21.23
CA LEU A 259 -27.50 20.43 -19.97
C LEU A 259 -26.30 21.15 -19.36
N SER A 260 -25.12 20.51 -19.37
CA SER A 260 -23.88 21.08 -18.85
C SER A 260 -23.37 22.24 -19.71
N GLN A 261 -23.65 22.24 -21.02
CA GLN A 261 -23.36 23.34 -21.93
C GLN A 261 -24.32 24.51 -21.70
N GLU A 262 -25.62 24.26 -21.55
CA GLU A 262 -26.62 25.28 -21.20
C GLU A 262 -26.26 26.00 -19.90
N LEU A 263 -25.83 25.25 -18.87
CA LEU A 263 -25.41 25.82 -17.60
C LEU A 263 -24.14 26.68 -17.74
N ARG A 264 -23.14 26.18 -18.48
CA ARG A 264 -21.91 26.95 -18.77
C ARG A 264 -22.20 28.23 -19.54
N GLU A 265 -23.11 28.18 -20.52
CA GLU A 265 -23.55 29.35 -21.26
C GLU A 265 -24.21 30.37 -20.33
N TYR A 266 -25.11 29.93 -19.47
CA TYR A 266 -25.75 30.79 -18.47
C TYR A 266 -24.72 31.46 -17.53
N GLU A 267 -23.81 30.68 -16.96
CA GLU A 267 -22.77 31.20 -16.04
C GLU A 267 -21.87 32.20 -16.74
N PHE A 268 -21.47 31.90 -17.98
CA PHE A 268 -20.69 32.81 -18.81
C PHE A 268 -21.44 34.13 -19.06
N LEU A 269 -22.69 34.07 -19.52
CA LEU A 269 -23.49 35.28 -19.81
C LEU A 269 -23.72 36.11 -18.55
N SER A 270 -24.06 35.48 -17.43
CA SER A 270 -24.27 36.16 -16.16
C SER A 270 -22.99 36.83 -15.66
N SER A 271 -21.85 36.14 -15.72
CA SER A 271 -20.55 36.67 -15.32
C SER A 271 -20.07 37.80 -16.24
N TYR A 272 -20.17 37.62 -17.55
CA TYR A 272 -19.79 38.61 -18.56
C TYR A 272 -20.59 39.91 -18.37
N LEU A 273 -21.91 39.82 -18.28
CA LEU A 273 -22.77 40.99 -18.09
C LEU A 273 -22.56 41.67 -16.74
N ALA A 274 -22.13 40.95 -15.71
CA ALA A 274 -21.84 41.54 -14.40
C ALA A 274 -20.48 42.26 -14.35
N THR A 275 -19.53 41.90 -15.22
CA THR A 275 -18.13 42.33 -15.13
C THR A 275 -17.65 43.19 -16.30
N ALA A 276 -18.41 43.24 -17.41
CA ALA A 276 -18.01 43.98 -18.59
C ALA A 276 -17.77 45.48 -18.25
N PRO A 277 -16.68 46.09 -18.75
CA PRO A 277 -16.35 47.48 -18.43
C PRO A 277 -17.11 48.51 -19.27
N TYR A 278 -17.46 48.17 -20.51
CA TYR A 278 -18.02 49.09 -21.49
C TYR A 278 -19.26 48.51 -22.17
N PHE A 279 -20.16 49.38 -22.60
CA PHE A 279 -21.34 48.97 -23.34
C PHE A 279 -21.05 48.87 -24.83
N ASP A 280 -21.31 47.69 -25.41
CA ASP A 280 -21.12 47.40 -26.83
C ASP A 280 -22.28 46.54 -27.40
N ASN A 281 -22.23 46.25 -28.69
CA ASN A 281 -23.21 45.38 -29.35
C ASN A 281 -23.21 43.95 -28.79
N VAL A 282 -22.08 43.47 -28.25
CA VAL A 282 -21.98 42.14 -27.66
C VAL A 282 -22.79 42.06 -26.37
N ILE A 283 -22.82 43.12 -25.55
CA ILE A 283 -23.71 43.21 -24.38
C ILE A 283 -25.18 43.13 -24.78
N VAL A 284 -25.59 43.79 -25.86
CA VAL A 284 -26.98 43.73 -26.34
C VAL A 284 -27.35 42.30 -26.76
N LEU A 285 -26.47 41.64 -27.52
CA LEU A 285 -26.66 40.24 -27.94
C LEU A 285 -26.64 39.29 -26.73
N ALA A 286 -25.76 39.50 -25.76
CA ALA A 286 -25.67 38.70 -24.55
C ALA A 286 -26.91 38.88 -23.66
N LEU A 287 -27.44 40.10 -23.52
CA LEU A 287 -28.69 40.37 -22.81
C LEU A 287 -29.88 39.69 -23.48
N ASP A 288 -29.96 39.75 -24.81
CA ASP A 288 -31.03 39.07 -25.55
C ASP A 288 -30.92 37.55 -25.43
N ARG A 289 -29.70 37.00 -25.50
CA ARG A 289 -29.45 35.58 -25.31
C ARG A 289 -29.81 35.13 -23.90
N LEU A 290 -29.36 35.85 -22.86
CA LEU A 290 -29.70 35.56 -21.45
C LEU A 290 -31.20 35.68 -21.19
N ARG A 291 -31.88 36.63 -21.84
CA ARG A 291 -33.34 36.77 -21.75
C ARG A 291 -34.06 35.55 -22.33
N ARG A 292 -33.56 34.97 -23.41
CA ARG A 292 -34.13 33.76 -24.03
C ARG A 292 -33.83 32.50 -23.20
N THR A 293 -32.64 32.38 -22.62
CA THR A 293 -32.21 31.18 -21.88
C THR A 293 -32.62 31.20 -20.40
N ALA A 294 -32.67 32.37 -19.75
CA ALA A 294 -32.94 32.53 -18.32
C ALA A 294 -33.75 33.79 -18.00
N ALA A 295 -34.99 33.85 -18.49
CA ALA A 295 -35.86 35.03 -18.41
C ALA A 295 -36.13 35.58 -16.99
N LYS A 296 -36.04 34.75 -15.93
CA LYS A 296 -36.24 35.19 -14.53
C LYS A 296 -34.93 35.44 -13.78
N HIS A 297 -33.81 35.63 -14.48
CA HIS A 297 -32.55 35.98 -13.84
C HIS A 297 -32.73 37.26 -12.98
N PRO A 298 -32.31 37.26 -11.69
CA PRO A 298 -32.63 38.34 -10.74
C PRO A 298 -32.20 39.74 -11.21
N GLU A 299 -31.02 39.84 -11.83
CA GLU A 299 -30.45 41.13 -12.26
C GLU A 299 -30.86 41.52 -13.69
N LEU A 300 -31.50 40.60 -14.45
CA LEU A 300 -31.79 40.83 -15.86
C LEU A 300 -32.70 42.05 -16.10
N PRO A 301 -33.78 42.29 -15.32
CA PRO A 301 -34.59 43.50 -15.48
C PRO A 301 -33.77 44.78 -15.29
N GLY A 302 -32.87 44.80 -14.29
CA GLY A 302 -32.00 45.93 -14.00
C GLY A 302 -30.97 46.18 -15.11
N TRP A 303 -30.39 45.11 -15.66
CA TRP A 303 -29.48 45.20 -16.79
C TRP A 303 -30.17 45.67 -18.08
N LEU A 304 -31.37 45.17 -18.38
CA LEU A 304 -32.14 45.60 -19.54
C LEU A 304 -32.51 47.09 -19.46
N GLU A 305 -32.90 47.57 -18.28
CA GLU A 305 -33.22 48.99 -18.09
C GLU A 305 -31.97 49.88 -18.25
N ARG A 306 -30.83 49.46 -17.67
CA ARG A 306 -29.57 50.18 -17.82
C ARG A 306 -29.11 50.22 -19.28
N ALA A 307 -29.26 49.12 -20.02
CA ALA A 307 -28.93 49.06 -21.44
C ALA A 307 -29.76 50.06 -22.26
N LYS A 308 -31.06 50.17 -22.00
CA LYS A 308 -31.93 51.17 -22.66
C LYS A 308 -31.51 52.60 -22.36
N GLN A 309 -31.13 52.89 -21.11
CA GLN A 309 -30.64 54.21 -20.72
C GLN A 309 -29.38 54.60 -21.50
N ILE A 310 -28.40 53.70 -21.55
CA ILE A 310 -27.14 53.92 -22.29
C ILE A 310 -27.40 54.10 -23.79
N GLN A 311 -28.32 53.34 -24.38
CA GLN A 311 -28.72 53.50 -25.79
C GLN A 311 -29.38 54.86 -26.05
N ALA A 312 -30.24 55.34 -25.14
CA ALA A 312 -30.87 56.64 -25.25
C ALA A 312 -29.88 57.80 -25.07
N GLU A 313 -28.90 57.65 -24.15
CA GLU A 313 -27.78 58.58 -23.96
C GLU A 313 -26.94 58.69 -25.24
N SER A 314 -26.51 57.56 -25.80
CA SER A 314 -25.73 57.52 -27.04
C SER A 314 -26.47 58.12 -28.25
N ALA A 315 -27.78 57.94 -28.35
CA ALA A 315 -28.59 58.51 -29.43
C ALA A 315 -28.68 60.05 -29.35
N ARG A 316 -28.62 60.63 -28.14
CA ARG A 316 -28.63 62.10 -27.93
C ARG A 316 -27.28 62.74 -28.27
N GLU A 317 -26.19 62.00 -28.14
CA GLU A 317 -24.82 62.48 -28.32
C GLU A 317 -24.26 62.27 -29.74
N GLY A 318 -25.08 61.77 -30.69
CA GLY A 318 -24.71 61.69 -32.10
C GLY A 318 -23.88 60.46 -32.51
N GLY A 319 -23.82 59.42 -31.67
CA GLY A 319 -23.10 58.17 -31.95
C GLY A 319 -22.40 57.59 -30.73
N VAL A 320 -21.88 56.36 -30.86
CA VAL A 320 -21.35 55.55 -29.73
C VAL A 320 -20.04 56.14 -29.21
N GLN A 321 -20.11 56.99 -28.18
CA GLN A 321 -19.02 57.09 -27.22
C GLN A 321 -19.01 55.79 -26.40
N THR A 322 -17.83 55.29 -26.02
CA THR A 322 -17.69 54.09 -25.17
C THR A 322 -18.23 54.38 -23.77
N LEU A 323 -19.56 54.30 -23.62
CA LEU A 323 -20.26 54.56 -22.37
C LEU A 323 -19.95 53.42 -21.39
N ALA A 324 -19.64 53.78 -20.15
CA ALA A 324 -19.29 52.82 -19.12
C ALA A 324 -20.48 51.89 -18.82
N TRP A 325 -20.25 50.59 -18.94
CA TRP A 325 -21.21 49.60 -18.47
C TRP A 325 -21.03 49.44 -16.97
N SER A 326 -21.94 50.03 -16.20
CA SER A 326 -22.01 49.89 -14.74
C SER A 326 -23.32 49.19 -14.39
N PRO A 327 -23.37 47.86 -14.45
CA PRO A 327 -24.56 47.11 -14.06
C PRO A 327 -24.87 47.33 -12.58
N PRO A 328 -26.14 47.27 -12.14
CA PRO A 328 -26.49 47.32 -10.73
C PRO A 328 -25.71 46.25 -9.98
N ARG A 329 -24.96 46.65 -8.95
CA ARG A 329 -24.22 45.70 -8.11
C ARG A 329 -25.18 45.07 -7.12
N ARG A 330 -25.11 43.75 -7.02
CA ARG A 330 -25.76 42.96 -5.97
C ARG A 330 -25.42 43.55 -4.60
N ASN A 331 -26.43 43.98 -3.84
CA ASN A 331 -26.25 44.19 -2.41
C ASN A 331 -25.93 42.83 -1.78
N ARG A 332 -24.65 42.55 -1.49
CA ARG A 332 -24.20 41.35 -0.74
C ARG A 332 -24.62 41.37 0.74
N ARG A 333 -25.81 41.86 1.07
CA ARG A 333 -26.40 41.73 2.41
C ARG A 333 -27.78 41.12 2.24
N GLY A 334 -27.88 39.81 2.51
CA GLY A 334 -29.16 39.12 2.65
C GLY A 334 -30.00 39.70 3.81
N PRO A 335 -31.24 39.22 4.00
CA PRO A 335 -32.10 39.68 5.07
C PRO A 335 -31.41 39.49 6.43
N ARG A 336 -31.31 40.58 7.20
CA ARG A 336 -30.93 40.51 8.61
C ARG A 336 -31.96 39.62 9.31
N SER A 337 -31.50 38.54 9.92
CA SER A 337 -32.24 37.88 10.99
C SER A 337 -32.54 38.93 12.07
N ILE A 338 -33.81 39.33 12.16
CA ILE A 338 -34.33 40.09 13.30
C ILE A 338 -34.42 39.11 14.46
N GLY A 339 -33.69 39.39 15.54
CA GLY A 339 -33.88 38.71 16.82
C GLY A 339 -32.60 38.53 17.64
N SER A 340 -32.08 39.60 18.26
CA SER A 340 -32.06 39.68 19.72
C SER A 340 -31.60 41.06 20.18
N VAL A 341 -32.48 41.65 20.96
CA VAL A 341 -32.33 42.85 21.78
C VAL A 341 -31.13 42.71 22.71
N HIS A 342 -30.22 43.68 22.74
CA HIS A 342 -29.93 44.42 23.97
C HIS A 342 -29.13 45.70 23.69
N ASP A 343 -29.71 46.78 24.22
CA ASP A 343 -29.23 48.14 24.31
C ASP A 343 -27.83 48.29 24.89
N GLY A 344 -27.16 49.39 24.52
CA GLY A 344 -26.02 49.88 25.29
C GLY A 344 -25.11 50.85 24.55
N CYS A 345 -25.65 51.99 24.08
CA CYS A 345 -24.84 53.18 23.88
C CYS A 345 -24.12 53.52 25.19
N PHE A 346 -22.79 53.58 25.19
CA PHE A 346 -22.08 54.51 26.06
C PHE A 346 -20.89 55.14 25.35
N VAL A 347 -20.95 56.46 25.35
CA VAL A 347 -20.03 57.43 24.78
C VAL A 347 -18.83 57.58 25.72
N HIS A 348 -17.65 57.80 25.13
CA HIS A 348 -16.57 58.71 25.56
C HIS A 348 -15.16 58.13 25.65
N ARG A 349 -14.28 58.98 25.12
CA ARG A 349 -12.95 59.36 25.63
C ARG A 349 -11.74 58.65 25.01
N TRP A 350 -11.18 59.35 24.02
CA TRP A 350 -9.74 59.41 23.82
C TRP A 350 -9.04 59.84 25.11
N GLY A 351 -8.22 58.94 25.65
CA GLY A 351 -7.30 59.16 26.75
C GLY A 351 -5.94 58.56 26.40
N ARG A 352 -4.90 59.38 26.51
CA ARG A 352 -3.53 59.19 26.03
C ARG A 352 -2.79 58.00 26.66
N SER A 353 -1.75 57.56 25.93
CA SER A 353 -0.45 57.02 26.42
C SER A 353 -0.51 55.64 27.12
N ARG A 354 0.48 54.75 27.05
CA ARG A 354 1.92 54.84 26.78
C ARG A 354 2.41 53.40 26.54
N TRP A 355 3.35 53.23 25.61
CA TRP A 355 4.47 52.27 25.59
C TRP A 355 4.49 51.12 26.61
N THR A 356 4.67 49.89 26.12
CA THR A 356 5.92 49.13 26.38
C THR A 356 6.11 48.02 25.34
N ARG A 357 7.36 47.92 24.86
CA ARG A 357 7.91 46.85 24.04
C ARG A 357 8.12 45.59 24.89
N SER A 358 7.89 44.42 24.30
CA SER A 358 8.77 43.25 24.49
C SER A 358 8.45 42.19 23.44
N SER A 359 9.44 41.92 22.58
CA SER A 359 9.45 40.86 21.57
C SER A 359 10.00 39.53 22.17
N PRO A 360 10.29 38.46 21.41
CA PRO A 360 9.73 37.13 21.60
C PRO A 360 10.76 36.06 22.05
N LYS A 361 10.32 34.90 22.55
CA LYS A 361 11.14 33.67 22.69
C LYS A 361 10.22 32.44 22.57
N LEU A 362 10.35 31.64 21.50
CA LEU A 362 11.15 30.40 21.36
C LEU A 362 10.36 29.12 21.73
N VAL A 363 10.18 28.29 20.70
CA VAL A 363 9.86 26.84 20.60
C VAL A 363 11.08 26.02 21.14
N PRO A 364 11.15 24.66 21.31
CA PRO A 364 10.22 23.51 21.11
C PRO A 364 10.10 22.53 22.33
N ALA A 365 9.27 21.48 22.21
CA ALA A 365 9.71 20.08 22.43
C ALA A 365 8.63 19.05 22.03
N CYS A 366 9.02 18.14 21.12
CA CYS A 366 8.43 16.80 20.96
C CYS A 366 8.83 15.90 22.13
N MET A 367 7.92 15.02 22.56
CA MET A 367 8.11 13.60 22.95
C MET A 367 6.99 13.18 23.91
N LEU A 368 6.03 12.41 23.40
CA LEU A 368 5.71 11.03 23.81
C LEU A 368 4.57 10.49 22.96
#